data_AF-A0A656Y1Y1-F1
#
_entry.id   AF-A0A656Y1Y1-F1
#
_cell.length_a   1.000
_cell.length_b   1.000
_cell.length_c   1.000
_cell.angle_alpha   90.00
_cell.angle_beta   90.00
_cell.angle_gamma   90.00
#
_symmetry.space_group_name_H-M   'P 1'
#
loop_
_entity.id
_entity.type
_entity.pdbx_description
1 polymer ?
#
loop_
_entity_poly.entity_id
_entity_poly.type
_entity_poly.pdbx_seq_one_letter_code
_entity_poly.pdbx_strand_id
1 'polypeptide(L)'
;MVGCTLVDMITLSCSCGSAGSTRRHPLRGMSADERAALIRDAFSVSGGFLALEVDASWHPGADEPSEGCVVLADLDSLDASAGLDAAGAKAIRDLLEIGHVRGQALPAPVEVGSVRFRVAPADEFGPAMAYMVTDGTETLLDATVPVPHEDLLADLVDLHRDLGADALVHVDALAARTGLAAAIRRVRTERGAAVA
;
A
#
# COMPACT_ATOMS: atom_id res chain seq x y z
N MET A 1 9.85 3.26 41.45
CA MET A 1 9.91 2.34 40.30
C MET A 1 10.18 3.19 39.07
N VAL A 2 11.42 3.18 38.58
CA VAL A 2 11.80 3.83 37.33
C VAL A 2 11.37 2.87 36.23
N GLY A 3 10.23 3.14 35.59
CA GLY A 3 9.84 2.43 34.39
C GLY A 3 10.85 2.77 33.30
N CYS A 4 11.59 1.78 32.83
CA CYS A 4 12.30 1.88 31.57
C CYS A 4 11.27 2.18 30.47
N THR A 5 11.10 3.45 30.12
CA THR A 5 10.62 3.79 28.79
C THR A 5 11.70 3.33 27.83
N LEU A 6 11.48 2.19 27.19
CA LEU A 6 12.18 1.86 25.95
C LEU A 6 12.01 3.09 25.05
N VAL A 7 13.12 3.78 24.80
CA VAL A 7 13.12 4.87 23.82
C VAL A 7 13.11 4.16 22.49
N ASP A 8 11.92 3.97 21.93
CA ASP A 8 11.77 3.34 20.63
C ASP A 8 12.57 4.15 19.60
N MET A 9 13.48 3.44 18.96
CA MET A 9 14.43 4.00 18.03
C MET A 9 13.82 3.87 16.64
N ILE A 10 13.40 5.01 16.10
CA ILE A 10 12.67 5.05 14.83
C ILE A 10 13.69 5.02 13.70
N THR A 11 13.49 4.10 12.76
CA THR A 11 14.27 4.07 11.52
C THR A 11 13.57 4.91 10.46
N LEU A 12 14.31 5.83 9.86
CA LEU A 12 13.90 6.59 8.68
C LEU A 12 14.85 6.21 7.54
N SER A 13 14.29 5.85 6.39
CA SER A 13 15.05 5.61 5.17
C SER A 13 14.54 6.51 4.05
N CYS A 14 15.47 7.02 3.25
CA CYS A 14 15.21 7.90 2.11
C CYS A 14 15.57 7.18 0.81
N SER A 15 14.82 7.45 -0.26
CA SER A 15 15.09 6.92 -1.61
C SER A 15 16.50 7.25 -2.14
N CYS A 16 17.16 8.29 -1.63
CA CYS A 16 18.55 8.63 -1.97
C CYS A 16 19.60 7.69 -1.35
N GLY A 17 19.17 6.69 -0.56
CA GLY A 17 20.04 5.73 0.14
C GLY A 17 20.47 6.19 1.53
N SER A 18 20.08 7.39 1.96
CA SER A 18 20.30 7.83 3.35
C SER A 18 19.36 7.09 4.28
N ALA A 19 19.90 6.53 5.36
CA ALA A 19 19.12 5.95 6.44
C ALA A 19 19.66 6.44 7.77
N GLY A 20 18.76 6.66 8.73
CA GLY A 20 19.11 7.17 10.04
C GLY A 20 18.15 6.66 11.10
N SER A 21 18.61 6.69 12.35
CA SER A 21 17.75 6.44 13.49
C SER A 21 17.55 7.71 14.30
N THR A 22 16.32 7.96 14.75
CA THR A 22 16.00 9.09 15.60
C THR A 22 15.33 8.62 16.90
N ARG A 23 15.70 9.29 18.00
CA ARG A 23 15.01 9.17 19.29
C ARG A 23 13.92 10.22 19.46
N ARG A 24 13.83 11.19 18.54
CA ARG A 24 12.75 12.17 18.49
C ARG A 24 11.64 11.57 17.65
N HIS A 25 10.56 11.22 18.31
CA HIS A 25 9.33 10.82 17.65
C HIS A 25 8.81 12.01 16.80
N PRO A 26 8.78 11.91 15.46
CA PRO A 26 8.49 13.02 14.56
C PRO A 26 7.06 13.52 14.69
N LEU A 27 6.11 12.64 15.05
CA LEU A 27 4.73 13.02 15.37
C LEU A 27 4.54 13.59 16.79
N ARG A 28 5.59 13.68 17.59
CA ARG A 28 5.48 14.16 18.98
C ARG A 28 5.11 15.63 19.00
N GLY A 29 4.02 15.96 19.67
CA GLY A 29 3.48 17.32 19.73
C GLY A 29 2.43 17.61 18.65
N MET A 30 2.28 16.74 17.64
CA MET A 30 1.16 16.81 16.71
C MET A 30 -0.11 16.32 17.38
N SER A 31 -1.19 17.07 17.16
CA SER A 31 -2.57 16.71 17.47
C SER A 31 -3.03 15.49 16.65
N ALA A 32 -4.16 14.90 17.05
CA ALA A 32 -4.76 13.79 16.30
C ALA A 32 -5.14 14.22 14.86
N ASP A 33 -5.62 15.45 14.68
CA ASP A 33 -6.02 15.97 13.37
C ASP A 33 -4.82 16.18 12.44
N GLU A 34 -3.71 16.71 12.96
CA GLU A 34 -2.46 16.87 12.19
C GLU A 34 -1.89 15.51 11.77
N ARG A 35 -1.92 14.51 12.67
CA ARG A 35 -1.50 13.15 12.32
C ARG A 35 -2.42 12.52 11.28
N ALA A 36 -3.72 12.70 11.41
CA ALA A 36 -4.69 12.19 10.45
C ALA A 36 -4.53 12.85 9.07
N ALA A 37 -4.23 14.15 9.01
CA ALA A 37 -3.91 14.84 7.77
C ALA A 37 -2.63 14.26 7.14
N LEU A 38 -1.56 14.10 7.92
CA LEU A 38 -0.31 13.50 7.44
C LEU A 38 -0.50 12.09 6.86
N ILE A 39 -1.30 11.25 7.52
CA ILE A 39 -1.60 9.89 7.05
C ILE A 39 -2.42 9.90 5.75
N ARG A 40 -3.39 10.83 5.61
CA ARG A 40 -4.20 10.96 4.39
C ARG A 40 -3.39 11.51 3.22
N ASP A 41 -2.49 12.45 3.48
CA ASP A 41 -1.67 13.11 2.46
C ASP A 41 -0.40 12.31 2.11
N ALA A 42 -0.14 11.22 2.84
CA ALA A 42 0.93 10.29 2.54
C ALA A 42 0.88 9.81 1.08
N PHE A 43 2.07 9.58 0.49
CA PHE A 43 2.16 9.01 -0.84
C PHE A 43 1.55 7.61 -0.87
N SER A 44 1.83 6.80 0.14
CA SER A 44 1.16 5.53 0.36
C SER A 44 1.12 5.12 1.83
N VAL A 45 0.12 4.32 2.18
CA VAL A 45 -0.01 3.65 3.48
C VAL A 45 -0.34 2.18 3.22
N SER A 46 0.40 1.26 3.84
CA SER A 46 0.14 -0.18 3.73
C SER A 46 0.88 -0.95 4.81
N GLY A 47 0.19 -1.91 5.46
CA GLY A 47 0.83 -2.89 6.34
C GLY A 47 1.61 -2.28 7.51
N GLY A 48 1.14 -1.18 8.09
CA GLY A 48 1.85 -0.47 9.15
C GLY A 48 3.00 0.43 8.67
N PHE A 49 3.13 0.65 7.36
CA PHE A 49 4.12 1.58 6.79
C PHE A 49 3.45 2.80 6.16
N LEU A 50 4.21 3.89 6.16
CA LEU A 50 3.88 5.19 5.64
C LEU A 50 5.02 5.65 4.72
N ALA A 51 4.69 6.01 3.46
CA ALA A 51 5.59 6.69 2.55
C ALA A 51 5.21 8.17 2.45
N LEU A 52 6.15 9.06 2.80
CA LEU A 52 5.96 10.50 2.74
C LEU A 52 6.84 11.13 1.65
N GLU A 53 6.25 11.99 0.82
CA GLU A 53 6.99 13.00 0.07
C GLU A 53 7.27 14.15 1.05
N VAL A 54 8.50 14.26 1.58
CA VAL A 54 8.83 15.19 2.67
C VAL A 54 9.61 16.40 2.18
N ASP A 55 9.46 17.49 2.94
CA ASP A 55 10.47 18.55 2.98
C ASP A 55 11.74 18.10 3.74
N ALA A 56 12.77 18.95 3.72
CA ALA A 56 14.08 18.69 4.31
C ALA A 56 14.10 18.24 5.78
N SER A 57 13.05 18.51 6.55
CA SER A 57 13.07 18.33 8.00
C SER A 57 12.98 16.88 8.47
N TRP A 58 12.56 15.95 7.60
CA TRP A 58 12.48 14.51 7.89
C TRP A 58 13.62 13.70 7.26
N HIS A 59 14.49 14.36 6.48
CA HIS A 59 15.60 13.69 5.83
C HIS A 59 16.63 13.21 6.87
N PRO A 60 17.04 11.92 6.84
CA PRO A 60 17.99 11.39 7.82
C PRO A 60 19.43 11.88 7.62
N GLY A 61 19.75 12.46 6.45
CA GLY A 61 21.06 13.03 6.13
C GLY A 61 21.16 14.51 6.49
N ALA A 62 22.40 15.01 6.61
CA ALA A 62 22.68 16.43 6.85
C ALA A 62 22.46 17.32 5.60
N ASP A 63 22.39 16.70 4.42
CA ASP A 63 22.14 17.38 3.15
C ASP A 63 20.65 17.61 2.91
N GLU A 64 20.33 18.69 2.20
CA GLU A 64 18.97 19.02 1.79
C GLU A 64 18.46 17.98 0.78
N PRO A 65 17.31 17.32 1.02
CA PRO A 65 16.75 16.36 0.07
C PRO A 65 16.38 17.06 -1.24
N SER A 66 16.57 16.35 -2.34
CA SER A 66 16.03 16.76 -3.64
C SER A 66 14.51 16.58 -3.70
N GLU A 67 13.86 17.24 -4.68
CA GLU A 67 12.42 17.11 -4.94
C GLU A 67 11.95 15.68 -5.22
N GLY A 68 12.87 14.73 -5.50
CA GLY A 68 12.57 13.32 -5.71
C GLY A 68 12.81 12.41 -4.49
N CYS A 69 13.12 12.98 -3.33
CA CYS A 69 13.33 12.22 -2.10
C CYS A 69 12.01 11.77 -1.49
N VAL A 70 11.85 10.46 -1.31
CA VAL A 70 10.72 9.85 -0.59
C VAL A 70 11.27 9.25 0.69
N VAL A 71 10.67 9.59 1.84
CA VAL A 71 11.03 9.02 3.14
C VAL A 71 10.01 7.95 3.52
N LEU A 72 10.54 6.75 3.79
CA LEU A 72 9.78 5.63 4.32
C LEU A 72 9.90 5.62 5.84
N ALA A 73 8.75 5.53 6.51
CA ALA A 73 8.63 5.48 7.95
C ALA A 73 7.79 4.27 8.36
N ASP A 74 8.33 3.45 9.25
CA ASP A 74 7.66 2.31 9.87
C ASP A 74 6.79 2.80 11.04
N LEU A 75 5.47 2.64 10.93
CA LEU A 75 4.51 3.12 11.93
C LEU A 75 4.40 2.21 13.15
N ASP A 76 4.68 0.92 13.01
CA ASP A 76 4.75 0.01 14.15
C ASP A 76 5.95 0.38 15.04
N SER A 77 7.06 0.77 14.42
CA SER A 77 8.22 1.34 15.12
C SER A 77 7.99 2.78 15.64
N LEU A 78 6.92 3.45 15.19
CA LEU A 78 6.62 4.86 15.49
C LEU A 78 5.42 5.05 16.42
N ASP A 79 4.69 4.01 16.84
CA ASP A 79 3.34 4.07 17.45
C ASP A 79 2.64 5.42 17.19
N ALA A 80 2.06 5.57 16.01
CA ALA A 80 1.43 6.83 15.60
C ALA A 80 0.27 7.26 16.53
N SER A 81 -0.19 6.38 17.42
CA SER A 81 -1.22 6.65 18.42
C SER A 81 -0.67 7.15 19.77
N ALA A 82 0.66 7.09 19.97
CA ALA A 82 1.31 7.44 21.22
C ALA A 82 1.02 8.89 21.65
N GLY A 83 0.63 9.04 22.92
CA GLY A 83 0.32 10.33 23.54
C GLY A 83 -1.06 10.92 23.20
N LEU A 84 -1.87 10.21 22.41
CA LEU A 84 -3.28 10.57 22.19
C LEU A 84 -4.17 9.97 23.28
N ASP A 85 -5.38 10.51 23.42
CA ASP A 85 -6.43 9.88 24.22
C ASP A 85 -6.97 8.61 23.53
N ALA A 86 -7.83 7.86 24.22
CA ALA A 86 -8.33 6.58 23.69
C ALA A 86 -9.09 6.73 22.36
N ALA A 87 -9.83 7.83 22.19
CA ALA A 87 -10.61 8.09 20.98
C ALA A 87 -9.69 8.45 19.80
N GLY A 88 -8.75 9.37 19.99
CA GLY A 88 -7.76 9.75 18.99
C GLY A 88 -6.84 8.58 18.63
N ALA A 89 -6.41 7.81 19.62
CA ALA A 89 -5.59 6.61 19.37
C ALA A 89 -6.33 5.57 18.53
N LYS A 90 -7.64 5.37 18.78
CA LYS A 90 -8.47 4.50 17.94
C LYS A 90 -8.60 5.05 16.52
N ALA A 91 -8.90 6.34 16.38
CA ALA A 91 -9.06 6.95 15.06
C ALA A 91 -7.80 6.85 14.19
N ILE A 92 -6.61 7.02 14.79
CA ILE A 92 -5.34 6.82 14.08
C ILE A 92 -5.15 5.36 13.67
N ARG A 93 -5.39 4.39 14.57
CA ARG A 93 -5.28 2.97 14.21
C ARG A 93 -6.24 2.57 13.09
N ASP A 94 -7.51 2.97 13.19
CA ASP A 94 -8.50 2.71 12.16
C ASP A 94 -8.09 3.31 10.80
N LEU A 95 -7.48 4.50 10.81
CA LEU A 95 -7.01 5.16 9.58
C LEU A 95 -5.81 4.42 8.96
N LEU A 96 -4.94 3.85 9.78
CA LEU A 96 -3.77 3.07 9.32
C LEU A 96 -4.14 1.69 8.77
N GLU A 97 -5.30 1.15 9.16
CA GLU A 97 -5.87 -0.05 8.55
C GLU A 97 -6.35 0.21 7.11
N ILE A 98 -6.63 1.47 6.76
CA ILE A 98 -7.05 1.87 5.41
C ILE A 98 -5.80 2.18 4.59
N GLY A 99 -5.26 1.16 3.93
CA GLY A 99 -4.17 1.35 2.99
C GLY A 99 -4.60 2.21 1.79
N HIS A 100 -3.68 2.99 1.23
CA HIS A 100 -3.93 3.83 0.05
C HIS A 100 -2.66 4.15 -0.72
N VAL A 101 -2.81 4.59 -1.98
CA VAL A 101 -1.75 5.17 -2.81
C VAL A 101 -2.29 6.47 -3.41
N ARG A 102 -1.64 7.61 -3.15
CA ARG A 102 -2.07 8.95 -3.58
C ARG A 102 -3.56 9.22 -3.28
N GLY A 103 -4.03 8.82 -2.10
CA GLY A 103 -5.42 9.01 -1.67
C GLY A 103 -6.44 8.04 -2.29
N GLN A 104 -6.04 7.18 -3.23
CA GLN A 104 -6.88 6.08 -3.70
C GLN A 104 -6.74 4.89 -2.74
N ALA A 105 -7.84 4.50 -2.09
CA ALA A 105 -7.84 3.41 -1.12
C ALA A 105 -7.51 2.06 -1.76
N LEU A 106 -6.75 1.24 -1.03
CA LEU A 106 -6.50 -0.15 -1.37
C LEU A 106 -7.73 -0.97 -0.96
N PRO A 107 -8.32 -1.77 -1.88
CA PRO A 107 -9.41 -2.65 -1.54
C PRO A 107 -8.92 -3.74 -0.57
N ALA A 108 -9.82 -4.17 0.32
CA ALA A 108 -9.51 -5.25 1.26
C ALA A 108 -9.20 -6.56 0.52
N PRO A 109 -8.28 -7.40 1.03
CA PRO A 109 -8.01 -8.70 0.45
C PRO A 109 -9.27 -9.58 0.40
N VAL A 110 -9.40 -10.37 -0.65
CA VAL A 110 -10.53 -11.30 -0.85
C VAL A 110 -10.00 -12.72 -0.97
N GLU A 111 -10.69 -13.69 -0.38
CA GLU A 111 -10.38 -15.11 -0.51
C GLU A 111 -11.57 -15.85 -1.14
N VAL A 112 -11.30 -16.68 -2.15
CA VAL A 112 -12.28 -17.55 -2.81
C VAL A 112 -11.69 -18.95 -2.90
N GLY A 113 -12.16 -19.86 -2.05
CA GLY A 113 -11.55 -21.19 -1.94
C GLY A 113 -10.11 -21.08 -1.42
N SER A 114 -9.15 -21.64 -2.15
CA SER A 114 -7.71 -21.51 -1.85
C SER A 114 -7.05 -20.29 -2.49
N VAL A 115 -7.77 -19.56 -3.34
CA VAL A 115 -7.25 -18.41 -4.09
C VAL A 115 -7.41 -17.12 -3.27
N ARG A 116 -6.32 -16.39 -3.09
CA ARG A 116 -6.25 -15.11 -2.39
C ARG A 116 -5.95 -13.98 -3.36
N PHE A 117 -6.75 -12.93 -3.29
CA PHE A 117 -6.62 -11.70 -4.06
C PHE A 117 -6.19 -10.59 -3.11
N ARG A 118 -5.13 -9.86 -3.45
CA ARG A 118 -4.66 -8.71 -2.67
C ARG A 118 -4.25 -7.58 -3.60
N VAL A 119 -4.42 -6.36 -3.11
CA VAL A 119 -3.89 -5.15 -3.74
C VAL A 119 -2.96 -4.48 -2.73
N ALA A 120 -1.79 -4.07 -3.19
CA ALA A 120 -0.78 -3.39 -2.39
C ALA A 120 -0.20 -2.21 -3.18
N PRO A 121 0.52 -1.27 -2.55
CA PRO A 121 1.37 -0.35 -3.29
C PRO A 121 2.37 -1.15 -4.14
N ALA A 122 2.65 -0.69 -5.36
CA ALA A 122 3.65 -1.32 -6.20
C ALA A 122 5.07 -1.06 -5.68
N ASP A 123 5.99 -1.99 -5.97
CA ASP A 123 7.41 -1.85 -5.58
C ASP A 123 8.18 -0.83 -6.45
N GLU A 124 7.56 -0.35 -7.53
CA GLU A 124 8.14 0.66 -8.41
C GLU A 124 8.03 2.08 -7.84
N PHE A 125 8.99 2.94 -8.21
CA PHE A 125 8.95 4.36 -7.87
C PHE A 125 7.90 5.08 -8.72
N GLY A 126 6.63 4.95 -8.33
CA GLY A 126 5.51 5.59 -9.00
C GLY A 126 4.19 5.41 -8.26
N PRO A 127 3.18 6.25 -8.56
CA PRO A 127 1.85 6.10 -7.96
C PRO A 127 1.15 4.93 -8.65
N ALA A 128 1.45 3.71 -8.21
CA ALA A 128 0.93 2.49 -8.80
C ALA A 128 0.55 1.47 -7.73
N MET A 129 -0.40 0.61 -8.07
CA MET A 129 -0.88 -0.49 -7.24
C MET A 129 -0.51 -1.82 -7.89
N ALA A 130 -0.08 -2.79 -7.09
CA ALA A 130 0.15 -4.17 -7.50
C ALA A 130 -1.07 -5.03 -7.16
N TYR A 131 -1.68 -5.62 -8.18
CA TYR A 131 -2.71 -6.64 -8.08
C TYR A 131 -2.04 -8.00 -8.08
N MET A 132 -2.24 -8.74 -6.99
CA MET A 132 -1.61 -10.04 -6.79
C MET A 132 -2.67 -11.09 -6.48
N VAL A 133 -2.66 -12.18 -7.23
CA VAL A 133 -3.54 -13.33 -7.01
C VAL A 133 -2.71 -14.60 -6.86
N THR A 134 -2.92 -15.32 -5.77
CA THR A 134 -2.14 -16.51 -5.41
C THR A 134 -3.03 -17.68 -5.04
N ASP A 135 -2.64 -18.90 -5.39
CA ASP A 135 -3.20 -20.15 -4.89
C ASP A 135 -2.12 -20.90 -4.09
N GLY A 136 -2.19 -20.84 -2.76
CA GLY A 136 -1.11 -21.31 -1.89
C GLY A 136 0.20 -20.56 -2.16
N THR A 137 1.21 -21.25 -2.71
CA THR A 137 2.51 -20.67 -3.06
C THR A 137 2.63 -20.27 -4.53
N GLU A 138 1.63 -20.58 -5.35
CA GLU A 138 1.62 -20.28 -6.78
C GLU A 138 1.05 -18.88 -7.02
N THR A 139 1.76 -18.06 -7.79
CA THR A 139 1.24 -16.78 -8.29
C THR A 139 0.48 -17.02 -9.59
N LEU A 140 -0.81 -16.71 -9.58
CA LEU A 140 -1.67 -16.81 -10.75
C LEU A 140 -1.71 -15.50 -11.56
N LEU A 141 -1.52 -14.36 -10.89
CA LEU A 141 -1.52 -13.03 -11.51
C LEU A 141 -0.67 -12.06 -10.69
N ASP A 142 0.19 -11.30 -11.37
CA ASP A 142 0.96 -10.18 -10.84
C ASP A 142 0.93 -9.02 -11.83
N ALA A 143 0.13 -7.99 -11.54
CA ALA A 143 -0.05 -6.86 -12.44
C ALA A 143 0.02 -5.52 -11.72
N THR A 144 0.89 -4.64 -12.22
CA THR A 144 0.99 -3.25 -11.76
C THR A 144 0.07 -2.36 -12.58
N VAL A 145 -0.68 -1.48 -11.90
CA VAL A 145 -1.61 -0.53 -12.52
C VAL A 145 -1.34 0.88 -11.99
N PRO A 146 -1.14 1.89 -12.85
CA PRO A 146 -0.95 3.27 -12.41
C PRO A 146 -2.23 3.86 -11.81
N VAL A 147 -2.08 4.69 -10.79
CA VAL A 147 -3.13 5.44 -10.09
C VAL A 147 -3.25 6.85 -10.70
N PRO A 148 -4.48 7.40 -10.82
CA PRO A 148 -5.76 6.81 -10.45
C PRO A 148 -6.29 5.85 -11.52
N HIS A 149 -7.03 4.83 -11.07
CA HIS A 149 -7.72 3.90 -11.95
C HIS A 149 -8.97 3.32 -11.28
N GLU A 150 -9.88 2.73 -12.05
CA GLU A 150 -11.06 2.03 -11.52
C GLU A 150 -10.66 0.79 -10.71
N ASP A 151 -11.29 0.50 -9.57
CA ASP A 151 -10.98 -0.72 -8.81
C ASP A 151 -11.27 -1.98 -9.64
N LEU A 152 -10.23 -2.79 -9.88
CA LEU A 152 -10.28 -4.00 -10.72
C LEU A 152 -10.37 -5.29 -9.88
N LEU A 153 -10.36 -5.20 -8.54
CA LEU A 153 -10.34 -6.38 -7.68
C LEU A 153 -11.63 -7.18 -7.83
N ALA A 154 -12.78 -6.51 -7.82
CA ALA A 154 -14.08 -7.14 -7.99
C ALA A 154 -14.16 -7.89 -9.33
N ASP A 155 -13.67 -7.27 -10.41
CA ASP A 155 -13.69 -7.87 -11.74
C ASP A 155 -12.83 -9.15 -11.83
N LEU A 156 -11.67 -9.18 -11.17
CA LEU A 156 -10.80 -10.34 -11.07
C LEU A 156 -11.43 -11.47 -10.25
N VAL A 157 -12.06 -11.13 -9.12
CA VAL A 157 -12.78 -12.09 -8.28
C VAL A 157 -13.92 -12.73 -9.07
N ASP A 158 -14.71 -11.94 -9.77
CA ASP A 158 -15.82 -12.45 -10.58
C ASP A 158 -15.29 -13.25 -11.77
N LEU A 159 -14.19 -12.85 -12.40
CA LEU A 159 -13.58 -13.62 -13.49
C LEU A 159 -13.16 -15.02 -13.01
N HIS A 160 -12.57 -15.10 -11.82
CA HIS A 160 -12.19 -16.37 -11.22
C HIS A 160 -13.40 -17.24 -10.88
N ARG A 161 -14.48 -16.65 -10.34
CA ARG A 161 -15.73 -17.38 -10.05
C ARG A 161 -16.37 -17.95 -11.32
N ASP A 162 -16.35 -17.18 -12.40
CA ASP A 162 -16.99 -17.54 -13.66
C ASP A 162 -16.15 -18.57 -14.45
N LEU A 163 -14.83 -18.40 -14.48
CA LEU A 163 -13.94 -19.08 -15.43
C LEU A 163 -12.76 -19.84 -14.80
N GLY A 164 -12.59 -19.78 -13.48
CA GLY A 164 -11.54 -20.49 -12.74
C GLY A 164 -10.15 -19.83 -12.77
N ALA A 165 -9.16 -20.53 -12.20
CA ALA A 165 -7.78 -20.04 -12.06
C ALA A 165 -7.07 -19.84 -13.41
N ASP A 166 -7.31 -20.69 -14.40
CA ASP A 166 -6.71 -20.59 -15.75
C ASP A 166 -7.02 -19.24 -16.43
N ALA A 167 -8.18 -18.65 -16.14
CA ALA A 167 -8.54 -17.33 -16.66
C ALA A 167 -7.66 -16.22 -16.08
N LEU A 168 -7.26 -16.33 -14.80
CA LEU A 168 -6.36 -15.37 -14.15
C LEU A 168 -4.96 -15.45 -14.77
N VAL A 169 -4.44 -16.66 -14.98
CA VAL A 169 -3.15 -16.88 -15.66
C VAL A 169 -3.16 -16.33 -17.08
N HIS A 170 -4.29 -16.47 -17.80
CA HIS A 170 -4.43 -15.89 -19.14
C HIS A 170 -4.51 -14.36 -19.12
N VAL A 171 -5.17 -13.77 -18.10
CA VAL A 171 -5.15 -12.32 -17.88
C VAL A 171 -3.73 -11.83 -17.62
N ASP A 172 -2.99 -12.49 -16.74
CA ASP A 172 -1.60 -12.14 -16.41
C ASP A 172 -0.72 -12.08 -17.68
N ALA A 173 -0.79 -13.14 -18.49
CA ALA A 173 -0.05 -13.23 -19.75
C ALA A 173 -0.42 -12.12 -20.76
N LEU A 174 -1.59 -11.49 -20.65
CA LEU A 174 -2.07 -10.40 -21.50
C LEU A 174 -1.82 -9.01 -20.88
N ALA A 175 -1.85 -8.90 -19.56
CA ALA A 175 -1.79 -7.65 -18.81
C ALA A 175 -0.51 -6.87 -19.12
N ALA A 176 0.64 -7.55 -19.21
CA ALA A 176 1.93 -6.94 -19.55
C ALA A 176 1.94 -6.21 -20.90
N ARG A 177 1.07 -6.60 -21.85
CA ARG A 177 1.02 -6.01 -23.20
C ARG A 177 -0.11 -5.01 -23.39
N THR A 178 -1.20 -5.15 -22.64
CA THR A 178 -2.46 -4.45 -22.91
C THR A 178 -3.00 -3.67 -21.72
N GLY A 179 -2.40 -3.83 -20.55
CA GLY A 179 -2.93 -3.35 -19.27
C GLY A 179 -3.97 -4.30 -18.69
N LEU A 180 -4.07 -4.31 -17.36
CA LEU A 180 -4.91 -5.26 -16.61
C LEU A 180 -6.40 -5.17 -17.00
N ALA A 181 -6.98 -3.97 -17.02
CA ALA A 181 -8.39 -3.77 -17.37
C ALA A 181 -8.73 -4.28 -18.79
N ALA A 182 -7.84 -4.03 -19.77
CA ALA A 182 -8.04 -4.51 -21.13
C ALA A 182 -7.90 -6.03 -21.23
N ALA A 183 -6.95 -6.62 -20.50
CA ALA A 183 -6.76 -8.05 -20.42
C ALA A 183 -8.00 -8.76 -19.85
N ILE A 184 -8.55 -8.28 -18.72
CA ILE A 184 -9.79 -8.81 -18.12
C ILE A 184 -10.94 -8.80 -19.14
N ARG A 185 -11.21 -7.66 -19.78
CA ARG A 185 -12.27 -7.54 -20.79
C ARG A 185 -12.08 -8.50 -21.96
N ARG A 186 -10.84 -8.66 -22.42
CA ARG A 186 -10.50 -9.56 -23.52
C ARG A 186 -10.77 -11.02 -23.14
N VAL A 187 -10.32 -11.48 -21.98
CA VAL A 187 -10.54 -12.86 -21.52
C VAL A 187 -12.04 -13.16 -21.34
N ARG A 188 -12.80 -12.22 -20.76
CA ARG A 188 -14.27 -12.34 -20.66
C ARG A 188 -14.92 -12.51 -22.03
N THR A 189 -14.48 -11.74 -23.03
CA THR A 189 -15.03 -11.80 -24.39
C THR A 189 -14.67 -13.10 -25.12
N GLU A 190 -13.40 -13.51 -25.06
CA GLU A 190 -12.91 -14.74 -25.73
C GLU A 190 -13.60 -16.00 -25.18
N ARG A 191 -13.84 -16.06 -23.86
CA ARG A 191 -14.47 -17.21 -23.21
C ARG A 191 -15.99 -17.16 -23.24
N GLY A 192 -16.59 -15.97 -23.20
CA GLY A 192 -18.03 -15.80 -23.42
C GLY A 192 -18.47 -16.20 -24.83
N ALA A 193 -17.65 -15.95 -25.84
CA ALA A 193 -17.91 -16.38 -27.23
C ALA A 193 -17.70 -17.88 -27.47
N ALA A 194 -16.98 -18.59 -26.59
CA ALA A 194 -16.75 -20.02 -26.71
C ALA A 194 -17.88 -20.89 -26.13
N VAL A 195 -18.82 -20.29 -25.42
CA VAL A 195 -19.96 -20.96 -24.75
C VAL A 195 -21.29 -20.67 -25.47
N ALA A 196 -21.32 -19.71 -26.40
CA ALA A 196 -22.48 -19.35 -27.24
C ALA A 196 -22.46 -20.09 -28.59
#